data_AF-A0A5M5MDK2-F1
#
_entry.id   AF-A0A5M5MDK2-F1
#
_cell.length_a   1.000
_cell.length_b   1.000
_cell.length_c   1.000
_cell.angle_alpha   90.00
_cell.angle_beta   90.00
_cell.angle_gamma   90.00
#
_symmetry.space_group_name_H-M   'P 1'
#
loop_
_entity.id
_entity.type
_entity.pdbx_description
1 polymer ?
#
loop_
_entity_poly.entity_id
_entity_poly.type
_entity_poly.pdbx_seq_one_letter_code
_entity_poly.pdbx_strand_id
1 'polypeptide(L)'
;MNITATNSTATTKVTEAIRVKYRMSTRGTEAVKDITAEIIKDETTVGFFNASRNGVTGFSLHEDHGLTSGEVKKVFQTAIDDCGEVLK
;
A
#
# COMPACT_ATOMS: atom_id res chain seq x y z
N MET A 1 14.73 -21.85 12.07
CA MET A 1 14.85 -20.91 10.94
C MET A 1 14.77 -19.50 11.52
N ASN A 2 15.86 -18.73 11.50
CA ASN A 2 15.86 -17.34 11.95
C ASN A 2 15.57 -16.44 10.75
N ILE A 3 14.32 -16.00 10.61
CA ILE A 3 13.95 -15.01 9.61
C ILE A 3 14.13 -13.63 10.26
N THR A 4 15.22 -12.94 9.94
CA THR A 4 15.39 -11.52 10.29
C THR A 4 14.69 -10.69 9.20
N ALA A 5 13.47 -10.25 9.47
CA ALA A 5 12.74 -9.32 8.61
C ALA A 5 12.74 -7.94 9.25
N THR A 6 13.25 -6.92 8.54
CA THR A 6 13.07 -5.52 8.95
C THR A 6 11.83 -4.99 8.26
N ASN A 7 10.86 -4.51 9.05
CA ASN A 7 9.61 -3.96 8.54
C ASN A 7 9.61 -2.44 8.73
N SER A 8 9.46 -1.69 7.64
CA SER A 8 9.26 -0.24 7.66
C SER A 8 7.80 0.09 7.36
N THR A 9 7.26 1.14 7.99
CA THR A 9 5.89 1.60 7.77
C THR A 9 5.85 3.03 7.29
N ALA A 10 4.98 3.33 6.32
CA ALA A 10 4.75 4.68 5.82
C ALA A 10 3.24 4.94 5.68
N THR A 11 2.83 6.20 5.59
CA THR A 11 1.42 6.55 5.34
C THR A 11 1.34 7.77 4.44
N THR A 12 0.53 7.66 3.40
CA THR A 12 0.25 8.75 2.46
C THR A 12 -1.19 9.18 2.58
N LYS A 13 -1.42 10.49 2.67
CA LYS A 13 -2.75 11.09 2.68
C LYS A 13 -3.21 11.31 1.24
N VAL A 14 -4.29 10.65 0.82
CA VAL A 14 -4.85 10.76 -0.54
C VAL A 14 -5.89 11.89 -0.60
N THR A 15 -6.73 11.98 0.43
CA THR A 15 -7.68 13.06 0.70
C THR A 15 -7.76 13.32 2.21
N GLU A 16 -8.62 14.24 2.67
CA GLU A 16 -8.90 14.41 4.10
C GLU A 16 -9.39 13.12 4.78
N ALA A 17 -10.26 12.37 4.09
CA ALA A 17 -10.86 11.14 4.62
C ALA A 17 -10.05 9.87 4.31
N ILE A 18 -9.19 9.89 3.27
CA ILE A 18 -8.56 8.68 2.73
C ILE A 18 -7.04 8.73 2.89
N ARG A 19 -6.47 7.64 3.41
CA ARG A 19 -5.02 7.42 3.52
C ARG A 19 -4.65 6.00 3.11
N VAL A 20 -3.43 5.82 2.64
CA VAL A 20 -2.85 4.50 2.35
C VAL A 20 -1.72 4.26 3.33
N LYS A 21 -1.79 3.17 4.10
CA LYS A 21 -0.78 2.78 5.09
C LYS A 21 0.03 1.60 4.56
N TYR A 22 1.32 1.82 4.34
CA TYR A 22 2.23 0.83 3.76
C TYR A 22 2.99 0.08 4.86
N ARG A 23 3.28 -1.20 4.60
CA ARG A 23 4.26 -2.03 5.30
C ARG A 23 5.21 -2.61 4.26
N MET A 24 6.49 -2.35 4.46
CA MET A 24 7.58 -2.70 3.55
C MET A 24 8.44 -3.76 4.22
N SER A 25 8.69 -4.87 3.52
CA SER A 25 9.51 -5.96 4.05
C SER A 25 10.86 -6.01 3.33
N THR A 26 11.93 -6.11 4.11
CA THR A 26 13.25 -6.48 3.62
C THR A 26 13.57 -7.93 4.06
N ARG A 27 14.13 -8.74 3.16
CA ARG A 27 14.52 -10.14 3.46
C ARG A 27 16.03 -10.31 3.29
N GLY A 28 16.78 -10.23 4.39
CA GLY A 28 18.22 -10.50 4.39
C GLY A 28 19.08 -9.49 3.63
N THR A 29 18.49 -8.39 3.14
CA THR A 29 19.15 -7.27 2.44
C THR A 29 18.56 -5.96 2.96
N GLU A 30 19.21 -4.82 2.69
CA GLU A 30 18.63 -3.49 3.00
C GLU A 30 17.52 -3.08 2.02
N ALA A 31 17.47 -3.68 0.82
CA ALA A 31 16.46 -3.38 -0.18
C ALA A 31 15.07 -3.91 0.19
N VAL A 32 14.04 -3.07 -0.02
CA VAL A 32 12.63 -3.46 0.07
C VAL A 32 12.29 -4.43 -1.07
N LYS A 33 11.69 -5.56 -0.71
CA LYS A 33 11.29 -6.60 -1.67
C LYS A 33 9.81 -6.52 -2.01
N ASP A 34 8.99 -6.43 -0.96
CA ASP A 34 7.55 -6.52 -1.03
C ASP A 34 6.93 -5.37 -0.22
N ILE A 35 5.88 -4.78 -0.76
CA ILE A 35 5.07 -3.74 -0.11
C ILE A 35 3.63 -4.24 -0.04
N THR A 36 3.08 -4.18 1.17
CA THR A 36 1.64 -4.38 1.41
C THR A 36 1.05 -3.08 1.93
N ALA A 37 -0.19 -2.77 1.59
CA ALA A 37 -0.81 -1.52 1.97
C ALA A 37 -2.28 -1.69 2.35
N GLU A 38 -2.70 -0.97 3.37
CA GLU A 38 -4.08 -0.83 3.81
C GLU A 38 -4.64 0.49 3.26
N ILE A 39 -5.74 0.43 2.53
CA ILE A 39 -6.49 1.60 2.09
C ILE A 39 -7.49 1.91 3.20
N ILE A 40 -7.36 3.08 3.83
CA ILE A 40 -8.13 3.48 5.00
C ILE A 40 -8.98 4.69 4.65
N LYS A 41 -10.29 4.61 4.91
CA LYS A 41 -11.24 5.73 4.82
C LYS A 41 -11.88 5.94 6.18
N ASP A 42 -11.85 7.16 6.71
CA ASP A 42 -12.46 7.51 8.01
C ASP A 42 -12.07 6.53 9.12
N GLU A 43 -10.76 6.21 9.18
CA GLU A 43 -10.14 5.25 10.10
C GLU A 43 -10.49 3.76 9.90
N THR A 44 -11.36 3.44 8.94
CA THR A 44 -11.72 2.06 8.61
C THR A 44 -10.91 1.56 7.40
N THR A 45 -10.34 0.37 7.50
CA THR A 45 -9.73 -0.29 6.33
C THR A 45 -10.82 -0.71 5.37
N VAL A 46 -10.75 -0.19 4.14
CA VAL A 46 -11.73 -0.43 3.06
C VAL A 46 -11.14 -1.18 1.87
N GLY A 47 -9.87 -1.54 1.93
CA GLY A 47 -9.21 -2.30 0.88
C GLY A 47 -7.71 -2.47 1.10
N PHE A 48 -7.07 -3.10 0.12
CA PHE A 48 -5.65 -3.43 0.15
C PHE A 48 -5.00 -3.21 -1.21
N PHE A 49 -3.71 -2.89 -1.18
CA PHE A 49 -2.85 -2.81 -2.36
C PHE A 49 -1.51 -3.48 -2.05
N ASN A 50 -1.02 -4.31 -2.96
CA ASN A 50 0.24 -5.04 -2.81
C ASN A 50 1.11 -4.85 -4.06
N ALA A 51 2.40 -4.63 -3.86
CA ALA A 51 3.36 -4.48 -4.94
C ALA A 51 4.72 -5.10 -4.58
N SER A 52 5.48 -5.42 -5.62
CA SER A 52 6.87 -5.83 -5.54
C SER A 52 7.63 -5.18 -6.69
N ARG A 53 8.94 -5.43 -6.79
CA ARG A 53 9.75 -5.00 -7.94
C ARG A 53 9.22 -5.48 -9.30
N ASN A 54 8.40 -6.54 -9.32
CA ASN A 54 7.80 -7.07 -10.54
C ASN A 54 6.45 -6.41 -10.88
N GLY A 55 6.02 -5.40 -10.11
CA GLY A 55 4.78 -4.66 -10.31
C GLY A 55 3.72 -4.93 -9.24
N VAL A 56 2.49 -4.50 -9.54
CA VAL A 56 1.32 -4.66 -8.67
C VAL A 56 0.91 -6.13 -8.62
N THR A 57 0.82 -6.68 -7.42
CA THR A 57 0.46 -8.08 -7.18
C THR A 57 -0.95 -8.25 -6.63
N GLY A 58 -1.56 -7.18 -6.12
CA GLY A 58 -2.95 -7.21 -5.67
C GLY A 58 -3.53 -5.81 -5.47
N PHE A 59 -4.80 -5.68 -5.82
CA PHE A 59 -5.63 -4.53 -5.47
C PHE A 59 -7.04 -5.05 -5.19
N SER A 60 -7.56 -4.74 -4.02
CA SER A 60 -8.89 -5.19 -3.59
C SER A 60 -9.58 -4.13 -2.76
N LEU A 61 -10.89 -4.05 -2.87
CA LEU A 61 -11.75 -3.22 -2.03
C LEU A 61 -12.76 -4.12 -1.33
N HIS A 62 -13.15 -3.75 -0.12
CA HIS A 62 -14.25 -4.41 0.58
C HIS A 62 -15.58 -4.15 -0.12
N GLU A 63 -16.55 -5.03 0.11
CA GLU A 63 -17.95 -4.71 -0.21
C GLU A 63 -18.35 -3.44 0.54
N ASP A 64 -19.12 -2.57 -0.11
CA ASP A 64 -19.56 -1.28 0.42
C ASP A 64 -18.41 -0.38 0.95
N HIS A 65 -17.23 -0.44 0.32
CA HIS A 65 -16.04 0.35 0.66
C HIS A 65 -16.24 1.87 0.71
N GLY A 66 -17.37 2.39 0.17
CA GLY A 66 -17.77 3.78 0.31
C GLY A 66 -16.85 4.80 -0.38
N LEU A 67 -16.05 4.36 -1.35
CA LEU A 67 -15.23 5.23 -2.21
C LEU A 67 -15.98 5.48 -3.51
N THR A 68 -15.92 6.71 -4.01
CA THR A 68 -16.35 7.03 -5.37
C THR A 68 -15.36 6.47 -6.39
N SER A 69 -15.78 6.34 -7.65
CA SER A 69 -14.87 5.91 -8.72
C SER A 69 -13.67 6.85 -8.91
N GLY A 70 -13.83 8.14 -8.62
CA GLY A 70 -12.74 9.11 -8.66
C GLY A 70 -11.71 8.88 -7.55
N GLU A 71 -12.18 8.58 -6.35
CA GLU A 71 -11.31 8.25 -5.22
C GLU A 71 -10.57 6.94 -5.43
N VAL A 72 -11.23 5.91 -5.98
CA VAL A 72 -10.57 4.64 -6.34
C VAL A 72 -9.39 4.86 -7.28
N LYS A 73 -9.60 5.67 -8.34
CA LYS A 73 -8.52 6.02 -9.29
C LYS A 73 -7.39 6.77 -8.59
N LYS A 74 -7.72 7.72 -7.72
CA LYS A 74 -6.72 8.52 -6.99
C LYS A 74 -5.89 7.65 -6.04
N VAL A 75 -6.54 6.76 -5.28
CA VAL A 75 -5.87 5.80 -4.40
C VAL A 75 -4.91 4.91 -5.20
N PHE A 76 -5.39 4.35 -6.32
CA PHE A 76 -4.58 3.45 -7.14
C PHE A 76 -3.36 4.15 -7.72
N GLN A 77 -3.53 5.37 -8.26
CA GLN A 77 -2.42 6.18 -8.78
C GLN A 77 -1.40 6.50 -7.69
N THR A 78 -1.85 7.04 -6.55
CA THR A 78 -0.97 7.37 -5.42
C THR A 78 -0.20 6.14 -4.92
N ALA A 79 -0.85 4.97 -4.82
CA ALA A 79 -0.18 3.76 -4.38
C ALA A 79 0.91 3.27 -5.36
N ILE A 80 0.67 3.41 -6.67
CA ILE A 80 1.68 3.11 -7.69
C ILE A 80 2.86 4.06 -7.59
N ASP A 81 2.61 5.37 -7.51
CA ASP A 81 3.66 6.38 -7.45
C ASP A 81 4.54 6.18 -6.20
N ASP A 82 3.91 5.99 -5.03
CA ASP A 82 4.61 5.74 -3.76
C ASP A 82 5.47 4.46 -3.83
N CYS A 83 4.90 3.36 -4.33
CA CYS A 83 5.64 2.10 -4.45
C CYS A 83 6.76 2.19 -5.48
N GLY A 84 6.55 2.94 -6.58
CA GLY A 84 7.54 3.19 -7.61
C GLY A 84 8.76 3.94 -7.08
N GLU A 85 8.59 4.89 -6.15
CA GLU A 85 9.72 5.56 -5.50
C GLU A 85 10.51 4.64 -4.56
N VAL A 86 9.82 3.72 -3.87
CA VAL A 86 10.45 2.84 -2.87
C VAL A 86 11.12 1.61 -3.49
N LEU A 87 10.56 1.06 -4.58
CA LEU A 87 11.00 -0.20 -5.19
C LEU A 87 12.08 -0.04 -6.26
N LYS A 88 12.54 1.19 -6.52
CA LYS A 88 13.69 1.49 -7.40
C LYS A 88 14.96 0.69 -7.02
#